data_AF-A0A0G3GYQ6-F1
#
_entry.id   AF-A0A0G3GYQ6-F1
#
_cell.length_a   1.000
_cell.length_b   1.000
_cell.length_c   1.000
_cell.angle_alpha   90.00
_cell.angle_beta   90.00
_cell.angle_gamma   90.00
#
_symmetry.space_group_name_H-M   'P 1'
#
loop_
_entity.id
_entity.type
_entity.pdbx_description
1 polymer ?
#
loop_
_entity_poly.entity_id
_entity_poly.type
_entity_poly.pdbx_seq_one_letter_code
_entity_poly.pdbx_strand_id
1 'polypeptide(L)'
;MFRHPFTEQSEHTDFQLLADDGTSPVLRQAWLHPMPADAERTPILTVGDEPTLIQEEGYYTDPLESDGWEFFACFDEDGYCDEQLLDQYPLIYGSLYVYRRGEDFTFGFWQYS
;
A
#
# COMPACT_ATOMS: atom_id res chain seq x y z
N MET A 1 17.42 9.89 10.62
CA MET A 1 16.99 9.45 9.29
C MET A 1 16.43 8.06 9.49
N PHE A 2 15.11 7.91 9.41
CA PHE A 2 14.48 6.59 9.48
C PHE A 2 15.01 5.75 8.32
N ARG A 3 15.39 4.51 8.58
CA ARG A 3 15.81 3.57 7.56
C ARG A 3 14.91 2.37 7.72
N HIS A 4 14.13 2.08 6.69
CA HIS A 4 13.24 0.95 6.68
C HIS A 4 14.02 -0.31 7.08
N PRO A 5 13.54 -1.11 8.05
CA PRO A 5 14.11 -2.43 8.26
C PRO A 5 13.96 -3.21 6.95
N PHE A 6 15.08 -3.52 6.30
CA PHE A 6 15.06 -4.39 5.12
C PHE A 6 14.62 -5.76 5.59
N THR A 7 13.50 -6.22 5.07
CA THR A 7 13.02 -7.58 5.31
C THR A 7 13.14 -8.42 4.06
N GLU A 8 12.88 -9.72 4.18
CA GLU A 8 12.85 -10.61 3.02
C GLU A 8 11.91 -10.06 1.93
N GLN A 9 10.81 -9.41 2.31
CA GLN A 9 9.89 -8.73 1.39
C GLN A 9 10.55 -7.56 0.66
N SER A 10 11.47 -6.83 1.31
CA SER A 10 12.21 -5.74 0.67
C SER A 10 13.19 -6.21 -0.41
N GLU A 11 13.49 -7.52 -0.47
CA GLU A 11 14.33 -8.12 -1.50
C GLU A 11 13.53 -8.55 -2.74
N HIS A 12 12.20 -8.48 -2.69
CA HIS A 12 11.35 -8.81 -3.82
C HIS A 12 11.54 -7.78 -4.93
N THR A 13 11.89 -8.24 -6.13
CA THR A 13 12.12 -7.39 -7.30
C THR A 13 11.23 -7.75 -8.49
N ASP A 14 10.48 -8.85 -8.39
CA ASP A 14 9.55 -9.31 -9.41
C ASP A 14 8.22 -8.52 -9.35
N PHE A 15 8.31 -7.21 -9.57
CA PHE A 15 7.14 -6.35 -9.79
C PHE A 15 6.81 -6.36 -11.28
N GLN A 16 5.65 -6.88 -11.65
CA GLN A 16 5.17 -6.83 -13.02
C GLN A 16 4.35 -5.57 -13.24
N LEU A 17 4.90 -4.63 -13.99
CA LEU A 17 4.19 -3.41 -14.40
C LEU A 17 3.53 -3.56 -15.78
N LEU A 18 3.86 -4.62 -16.50
CA LEU A 18 3.29 -4.97 -17.79
C LEU A 18 2.47 -6.25 -17.64
N ALA A 19 1.35 -6.31 -18.35
CA ALA A 19 0.54 -7.51 -18.49
C ALA A 19 1.34 -8.64 -19.19
N ASP A 20 0.77 -9.84 -19.19
CA ASP A 20 1.34 -11.05 -19.81
C ASP A 20 1.72 -10.85 -21.30
N ASP A 21 1.07 -9.90 -21.99
CA ASP A 21 1.38 -9.52 -23.36
C ASP A 21 2.71 -8.73 -23.52
N GLY A 22 3.29 -8.26 -22.42
CA GLY A 22 4.55 -7.51 -22.37
C GLY A 22 4.47 -6.08 -22.94
N THR A 23 3.28 -5.56 -23.19
CA THR A 23 3.06 -4.29 -23.89
C THR A 23 2.08 -3.35 -23.19
N SER A 24 1.08 -3.90 -22.51
CA SER A 24 0.04 -3.14 -21.81
C SER A 24 0.41 -2.98 -20.33
N PRO A 25 0.17 -1.83 -19.69
CA PRO A 25 0.37 -1.70 -18.24
C PRO A 25 -0.63 -2.57 -17.47
N VAL A 26 -0.25 -3.13 -16.32
CA VAL A 26 -1.17 -3.93 -15.46
C VAL A 26 -2.26 -3.09 -14.81
N LEU A 27 -2.03 -1.77 -14.69
CA LEU A 27 -2.97 -0.82 -14.11
C LEU A 27 -3.24 0.36 -15.06
N ARG A 28 -4.51 0.78 -15.13
CA ARG A 28 -4.91 2.04 -15.75
C ARG A 28 -4.86 3.19 -14.75
N GLN A 29 -4.61 4.39 -15.26
CA GLN A 29 -4.82 5.61 -14.50
C GLN A 29 -6.30 5.76 -14.15
N ALA A 30 -6.59 6.24 -12.94
CA ALA A 30 -7.94 6.47 -12.47
C ALA A 30 -8.00 7.64 -11.50
N TRP A 31 -9.21 8.19 -11.35
CA TRP A 31 -9.51 9.18 -10.33
C TRP A 31 -9.90 8.50 -9.03
N LEU A 32 -9.44 9.05 -7.90
CA LEU A 32 -9.96 8.66 -6.60
C LEU A 32 -11.31 9.35 -6.38
N HIS A 33 -12.32 8.56 -6.01
CA HIS A 33 -13.63 9.07 -5.62
C HIS A 33 -13.95 8.59 -4.20
N PRO A 34 -14.51 9.45 -3.33
CA PRO A 34 -14.97 9.02 -2.02
C PRO A 34 -15.94 7.84 -2.13
N MET A 35 -15.75 6.86 -1.26
CA MET A 35 -16.61 5.71 -1.17
C MET A 35 -17.77 5.99 -0.20
N PRO A 36 -19.01 5.54 -0.50
CA PRO A 36 -20.10 5.56 0.46
C PRO A 36 -19.72 4.81 1.75
N ALA A 37 -20.23 5.25 2.90
CA ALA A 37 -19.91 4.65 4.20
C ALA A 37 -20.40 3.19 4.33
N ASP A 38 -21.36 2.78 3.51
CA ASP A 38 -21.98 1.46 3.47
C ASP A 38 -21.50 0.60 2.30
N ALA A 39 -20.44 1.01 1.59
CA ALA A 39 -19.92 0.25 0.48
C ALA A 39 -19.31 -1.09 0.96
N GLU A 40 -19.75 -2.18 0.33
CA GLU A 40 -19.23 -3.54 0.56
C GLU A 40 -17.96 -3.80 -0.29
N ARG A 41 -17.00 -2.87 -0.26
CA ARG A 41 -15.74 -2.97 -1.01
C ARG A 41 -14.58 -2.43 -0.19
N THR A 42 -13.40 -3.02 -0.41
CA THR A 42 -12.15 -2.48 0.13
C THR A 42 -11.82 -1.16 -0.57
N PRO A 43 -11.54 -0.07 0.15
CA PRO A 43 -11.09 1.17 -0.46
C PRO A 43 -9.63 1.07 -0.89
N ILE A 44 -9.31 1.55 -2.10
CA ILE A 44 -7.92 1.64 -2.57
C ILE A 44 -7.04 2.56 -1.70
N LEU A 45 -7.65 3.57 -1.06
CA LEU A 45 -6.97 4.50 -0.18
C LEU A 45 -7.78 4.66 1.09
N THR A 46 -7.17 4.29 2.22
CA THR A 46 -7.69 4.60 3.54
C THR A 46 -6.80 5.67 4.17
N VAL A 47 -7.41 6.76 4.65
CA VAL A 47 -6.75 7.81 5.43
C VAL A 47 -7.29 7.71 6.85
N GLY A 48 -6.43 7.64 7.85
CA GLY A 48 -6.86 7.44 9.23
C GLY A 48 -5.72 7.37 10.22
N ASP A 49 -6.07 7.01 11.45
CA ASP A 49 -5.15 7.06 12.59
C ASP A 49 -4.44 5.72 12.86
N GLU A 50 -5.00 4.59 12.41
CA GLU A 50 -4.43 3.25 12.62
C GLU A 50 -4.36 2.44 11.31
N PRO A 51 -3.23 1.74 11.05
CA PRO A 51 -3.10 0.87 9.89
C PRO A 51 -3.80 -0.48 10.14
N THR A 52 -4.56 -0.96 9.15
CA THR A 52 -4.92 -2.39 9.08
C THR A 52 -3.80 -3.12 8.37
N LEU A 53 -3.05 -3.96 9.10
CA LEU A 53 -1.92 -4.71 8.56
C LEU A 53 -2.40 -6.04 7.94
N ILE A 54 -1.79 -6.45 6.83
CA ILE A 54 -1.98 -7.78 6.23
C ILE A 54 -1.31 -8.84 7.14
N GLN A 55 -0.13 -8.49 7.64
CA GLN A 55 0.63 -9.28 8.60
C GLN A 55 0.65 -8.49 9.92
N GLU A 56 -0.03 -9.01 10.95
CA GLU A 56 -0.13 -8.37 12.28
C GLU A 56 1.19 -8.49 13.08
N GLU A 57 2.25 -7.88 12.56
CA GLU A 57 3.57 -7.88 13.17
C GLU A 57 4.00 -6.46 13.55
N GLY A 58 4.17 -6.21 14.85
CA GLY A 58 4.59 -4.90 15.37
C GLY A 58 5.95 -4.42 14.85
N TYR A 59 6.79 -5.32 14.32
CA TYR A 59 8.09 -4.93 13.77
C TYR A 59 7.98 -3.89 12.63
N TYR A 60 6.89 -3.90 11.87
CA TYR A 60 6.66 -2.94 10.78
C TYR A 60 6.39 -1.52 11.31
N THR A 61 5.63 -1.40 12.40
CA THR A 61 5.09 -0.14 12.92
C THR A 61 5.94 0.43 14.06
N ASP A 62 6.43 -0.40 14.97
CA ASP A 62 7.13 0.01 16.19
C ASP A 62 8.32 0.94 15.93
N PRO A 63 9.19 0.71 14.91
CA PRO A 63 10.32 1.59 14.66
C PRO A 63 9.92 2.98 14.17
N LEU A 64 8.83 3.06 13.38
CA LEU A 64 8.29 4.33 12.88
C LEU A 64 7.68 5.14 14.03
N GLU A 65 6.83 4.49 14.82
CA GLU A 65 6.15 5.10 15.95
C GLU A 65 7.14 5.57 17.03
N SER A 66 8.18 4.77 17.29
CA SER A 66 9.27 5.15 18.22
C SER A 66 10.07 6.36 17.76
N ASP A 67 10.18 6.58 16.44
CA ASP A 67 10.81 7.76 15.83
C ASP A 67 9.85 8.96 15.70
N GLY A 68 8.63 8.85 16.25
CA GLY A 68 7.60 9.88 16.25
C GLY A 68 6.86 10.03 14.92
N TRP A 69 6.88 9.01 14.07
CA TRP A 69 6.04 8.95 12.88
C TRP A 69 4.65 8.43 13.24
N GLU A 70 3.63 9.06 12.70
CA GLU A 70 2.23 8.68 12.86
C GLU A 70 1.72 8.10 11.54
N PHE A 71 0.88 7.06 11.62
CA PHE A 71 0.19 6.56 10.43
C PHE A 71 -0.64 7.69 9.81
N PHE A 72 -0.68 7.70 8.48
CA PHE A 72 -1.43 8.69 7.72
C PHE A 72 -2.42 8.02 6.77
N ALA A 73 -1.93 7.08 5.97
CA ALA A 73 -2.74 6.41 4.97
C ALA A 73 -2.16 5.07 4.55
N CYS A 74 -3.00 4.18 4.04
CA CYS A 74 -2.57 3.01 3.30
C CYS A 74 -3.21 2.98 1.90
N PHE A 75 -2.44 2.49 0.94
CA PHE A 75 -2.94 2.09 -0.36
C PHE A 75 -3.09 0.58 -0.36
N ASP A 76 -4.31 0.09 -0.49
CA ASP A 76 -4.63 -1.34 -0.49
C ASP A 76 -5.02 -1.77 -1.90
N GLU A 77 -4.29 -2.73 -2.46
CA GLU A 77 -4.53 -3.14 -3.82
C GLU A 77 -5.79 -3.96 -4.03
N ASP A 78 -6.34 -4.58 -2.98
CA ASP A 78 -7.66 -5.21 -3.02
C ASP A 78 -8.77 -4.19 -3.36
N GLY A 79 -8.48 -2.89 -3.19
CA GLY A 79 -9.36 -1.80 -3.59
C GLY A 79 -9.33 -1.41 -5.07
N TYR A 80 -8.51 -2.04 -5.93
CA TYR A 80 -8.61 -1.82 -7.38
C TYR A 80 -9.96 -2.30 -7.91
N CYS A 81 -10.62 -1.50 -8.74
CA CYS A 81 -11.79 -2.00 -9.46
C CYS A 81 -11.38 -2.78 -10.72
N ASP A 82 -12.25 -3.66 -11.19
CA ASP A 82 -12.05 -4.50 -12.39
C ASP A 82 -11.72 -3.70 -13.67
N GLU A 83 -12.10 -2.41 -13.72
CA GLU A 83 -11.79 -1.54 -14.86
C GLU A 83 -10.38 -0.93 -14.78
N GLN A 84 -9.79 -0.92 -13.58
CA GLN A 84 -8.45 -0.41 -13.29
C GLN A 84 -7.38 -1.49 -13.41
N LEU A 85 -7.62 -2.66 -12.83
CA LEU A 85 -6.70 -3.81 -12.86
C LEU A 85 -6.93 -4.62 -14.13
N LEU A 86 -5.92 -4.66 -15.01
CA LEU A 86 -6.03 -5.33 -16.30
C LEU A 86 -5.48 -6.75 -16.31
N ASP A 87 -4.61 -7.05 -15.35
CA ASP A 87 -3.95 -8.34 -15.26
C ASP A 87 -3.54 -8.62 -13.81
N GLN A 88 -2.25 -8.65 -13.51
CA GLN A 88 -1.72 -8.98 -12.18
C GLN A 88 -1.66 -7.78 -11.23
N TYR A 89 -1.85 -8.07 -9.95
CA TYR A 89 -1.69 -7.16 -8.82
C TYR A 89 -0.22 -6.75 -8.67
N PRO A 90 0.16 -5.49 -8.97
CA PRO A 90 1.56 -5.09 -9.00
C PRO A 90 2.21 -5.03 -7.62
N LEU A 91 1.46 -5.08 -6.53
CA LEU A 91 2.00 -5.14 -5.17
C LEU A 91 1.84 -6.55 -4.54
N ILE A 92 1.56 -7.57 -5.36
CA ILE A 92 1.47 -8.99 -4.98
C ILE A 92 0.40 -9.26 -3.90
N TYR A 93 -0.81 -8.74 -4.08
CA TYR A 93 -1.87 -8.74 -3.07
C TYR A 93 -1.45 -8.04 -1.76
N GLY A 94 -0.86 -6.86 -1.90
CA GLY A 94 -0.26 -6.08 -0.84
C GLY A 94 -0.76 -4.65 -0.69
N SER A 95 -0.28 -4.04 0.39
CA SER A 95 -0.64 -2.69 0.84
C SER A 95 0.60 -1.87 1.13
N LEU A 96 0.57 -0.59 0.73
CA LEU A 96 1.64 0.38 0.94
C LEU A 96 1.22 1.40 2.00
N TYR A 97 2.02 1.53 3.06
CA TYR A 97 1.69 2.34 4.22
C TYR A 97 2.49 3.65 4.20
N VAL A 98 1.80 4.76 4.42
CA VAL A 98 2.35 6.12 4.44
C VAL A 98 2.25 6.65 5.87
N TYR A 99 3.36 7.24 6.31
CA TYR A 99 3.50 7.84 7.63
C TYR A 99 3.86 9.32 7.51
N ARG A 100 3.47 10.10 8.52
CA ARG A 100 3.77 11.53 8.61
C ARG A 100 4.40 11.90 9.94
N ARG A 101 5.18 12.98 9.94
CA ARG A 101 5.72 13.60 11.15
C ARG A 101 5.78 15.12 10.95
N GLY A 102 4.82 15.84 11.52
CA GLY A 102 4.62 17.25 11.18
C GLY A 102 4.18 17.40 9.72
N GLU A 103 4.97 18.11 8.92
CA GLU A 103 4.74 18.30 7.48
C GLU A 103 5.52 17.29 6.61
N ASP A 104 6.36 16.45 7.22
CA ASP A 104 7.13 15.43 6.51
C ASP A 104 6.29 14.16 6.29
N PHE A 105 6.45 13.55 5.11
CA PHE A 105 5.85 12.26 4.76
C PHE A 105 6.92 11.24 4.38
N THR A 106 6.68 9.98 4.69
CA THR A 106 7.50 8.85 4.24
C THR A 106 6.62 7.66 3.87
N PHE A 107 7.10 6.86 2.93
CA PHE A 107 6.61 5.48 2.83
C PHE A 107 7.19 4.72 4.02
N GLY A 108 6.30 4.18 4.85
CA GLY A 108 6.61 3.42 6.03
C GLY A 108 7.09 2.03 5.65
N PHE A 109 6.20 1.26 5.01
CA PHE A 109 6.48 -0.09 4.50
C PHE A 109 5.47 -0.61 3.49
N TRP A 110 5.81 -1.74 2.85
CA TRP A 110 4.93 -2.55 2.01
C TRP A 110 4.78 -3.95 2.62
N GLN A 111 3.56 -4.48 2.63
CA GLN A 111 3.24 -5.86 2.99
C GLN A 111 2.48 -6.51 1.85
N TYR A 112 2.55 -7.84 1.73
CA TYR A 112 1.83 -8.63 0.73
C TYR A 112 1.37 -9.98 1.31
N SER A 113 0.44 -10.65 0.62
CA SER A 113 -0.14 -11.95 1.02
C SER A 113 0.28 -13.11 0.13
#